data_AF-A0A956PH77-F1
#
_entry.id   AF-A0A956PH77-F1
#
_cell.length_a   1.000
_cell.length_b   1.000
_cell.length_c   1.000
_cell.angle_alpha   90.00
_cell.angle_beta   90.00
_cell.angle_gamma   90.00
#
_symmetry.space_group_name_H-M   'P 1'
#
loop_
_entity.id
_entity.type
_entity.pdbx_description
1 polymer ?
#
loop_
_entity_poly.entity_id
_entity_poly.type
_entity_poly.pdbx_seq_one_letter_code
_entity_poly.pdbx_strand_id
1 'polypeptide(L)'
;MSNVFLDNFETKRQTLEQRIIGMPESRQIMSRFGSSPESVGQRYLHALPTCLTLLSLMAQSPRTVDAFRERVERAGRTRIRHQEAAKAFTCFGIAYLYKFTVKDTGQPELGVLLSRISTLVLLTPRELERIDLITRTFSHRGPDGRRDRLAPASLLLWWLTGGESPARAFEADTFLQLFQDYLNRSLEHALAHQIWMEFPW
;
A
#
# COMPACT_ATOMS: atom_id res chain seq x y z
N MET A 1 -14.64 -2.16 -29.12
CA MET A 1 -15.26 -1.45 -27.98
C MET A 1 -14.14 -1.16 -27.00
N SER A 2 -13.78 0.10 -26.75
CA SER A 2 -12.83 0.41 -25.68
C SER A 2 -13.51 0.12 -24.34
N ASN A 3 -12.81 -0.57 -23.46
CA ASN A 3 -13.35 -0.88 -22.15
C ASN A 3 -13.02 0.32 -21.26
N VAL A 4 -14.02 1.13 -20.95
CA VAL A 4 -13.88 2.36 -20.15
C VAL A 4 -13.10 2.12 -18.85
N PHE A 5 -13.21 0.94 -18.25
CA PHE A 5 -12.39 0.57 -17.10
C PHE A 5 -10.90 0.43 -17.45
N LEU A 6 -10.57 -0.25 -18.54
CA LEU A 6 -9.19 -0.43 -18.98
C LEU A 6 -8.56 0.89 -19.43
N ASP A 7 -9.32 1.76 -20.09
CA ASP A 7 -8.83 3.08 -20.50
C ASP A 7 -8.53 3.96 -19.26
N ASN A 8 -9.43 3.95 -18.27
CA ASN A 8 -9.23 4.65 -17.00
C ASN A 8 -8.05 4.06 -16.19
N PHE A 9 -7.93 2.72 -16.18
CA PHE A 9 -6.83 2.02 -15.54
C PHE A 9 -5.49 2.45 -16.17
N GLU A 10 -5.39 2.37 -17.49
CA GLU A 10 -4.15 2.65 -18.20
C GLU A 10 -3.74 4.12 -18.07
N THR A 11 -4.69 5.05 -18.19
CA THR A 11 -4.46 6.49 -17.98
C THR A 11 -3.88 6.76 -16.59
N LYS A 12 -4.48 6.14 -15.56
CA LYS A 12 -4.03 6.31 -14.17
C LYS A 12 -2.67 5.66 -13.94
N ARG A 13 -2.43 4.45 -14.49
CA ARG A 13 -1.15 3.74 -14.43
C ARG A 13 -0.01 4.57 -15.02
N GLN A 14 -0.20 5.12 -16.22
CA GLN A 14 0.79 5.99 -16.88
C GLN A 14 1.08 7.26 -16.06
N THR A 15 0.04 7.85 -15.46
CA THR A 15 0.21 9.02 -14.57
C THR A 15 1.06 8.68 -13.34
N LEU A 16 0.83 7.52 -12.71
CA LEU A 16 1.64 7.10 -11.56
C LEU A 16 3.07 6.75 -11.98
N GLU A 17 3.24 6.06 -13.11
CA GLU A 17 4.53 5.74 -13.70
C GLU A 17 5.40 6.99 -13.89
N GLN A 18 4.87 8.02 -14.56
CA GLN A 18 5.60 9.28 -14.76
C GLN A 18 6.05 9.93 -13.45
N ARG A 19 5.20 9.87 -12.42
CA ARG A 19 5.53 10.39 -11.09
C ARG A 19 6.63 9.57 -10.43
N ILE A 20 6.52 8.24 -10.47
CA ILE A 20 7.47 7.30 -9.86
C ILE A 20 8.84 7.41 -10.51
N ILE A 21 8.90 7.49 -11.84
CA ILE A 21 10.16 7.59 -12.58
C ILE A 21 10.99 8.73 -12.01
N GLY A 22 10.42 9.93 -11.88
CA GLY A 22 11.10 11.14 -11.39
C GLY A 22 11.53 11.14 -9.92
N MET A 23 11.20 10.12 -9.12
CA MET A 23 11.43 10.17 -7.67
C MET A 23 12.87 9.83 -7.27
N PRO A 24 13.46 10.56 -6.30
CA PRO A 24 14.76 10.22 -5.72
C PRO A 24 14.81 8.80 -5.15
N GLU A 25 13.73 8.33 -4.54
CA GLU A 25 13.61 6.98 -3.99
C GLU A 25 13.75 5.91 -5.07
N SER A 26 13.22 6.14 -6.27
CA SER A 26 13.34 5.21 -7.40
C SER A 26 14.81 5.07 -7.82
N ARG A 27 15.55 6.18 -7.85
CA ARG A 27 17.00 6.17 -8.10
C ARG A 27 17.76 5.42 -7.02
N GLN A 28 17.38 5.63 -5.76
CA GLN A 28 17.97 4.93 -4.62
C GLN A 28 17.69 3.42 -4.68
N ILE A 29 16.52 3.02 -5.16
CA ILE A 29 16.21 1.60 -5.36
C ILE A 29 17.11 1.02 -6.44
N MET A 30 17.23 1.67 -7.59
CA MET A 30 18.06 1.18 -8.69
C MET A 30 19.54 1.09 -8.30
N SER A 31 20.08 2.06 -7.56
CA SER A 31 21.48 2.04 -7.15
C SER A 31 21.81 0.98 -6.10
N ARG A 32 20.86 0.62 -5.24
CA ARG A 32 21.08 -0.31 -4.11
C ARG A 32 20.64 -1.75 -4.39
N PHE A 33 19.61 -1.93 -5.20
CA PHE A 33 18.96 -3.22 -5.44
C PHE A 33 19.02 -3.64 -6.92
N GLY A 34 19.79 -2.88 -7.72
CA GLY A 34 20.11 -3.15 -9.11
C GLY A 34 19.25 -2.36 -10.09
N SER A 35 19.88 -2.11 -11.24
CA SER A 35 19.35 -1.39 -12.40
C SER A 35 19.40 -2.23 -13.67
N SER A 36 19.61 -3.55 -13.53
CA SER A 36 19.47 -4.48 -14.65
C SER A 36 18.01 -4.92 -14.75
N PRO A 37 17.51 -5.27 -15.95
CA PRO A 37 16.15 -5.74 -16.15
C PRO A 37 15.71 -6.86 -15.18
N GLU A 38 16.64 -7.75 -14.83
CA GLU A 38 16.40 -8.89 -13.93
C GLU A 38 16.59 -8.56 -12.44
N SER A 39 17.08 -7.37 -12.12
CA SER A 39 17.33 -6.96 -10.74
C SER A 39 16.04 -6.81 -9.95
N VAL A 40 16.10 -7.17 -8.67
CA VAL A 40 14.94 -7.10 -7.78
C VAL A 40 14.42 -5.66 -7.68
N GLY A 41 15.32 -4.67 -7.60
CA GLY A 41 14.94 -3.26 -7.55
C GLY A 41 14.12 -2.82 -8.77
N GLN A 42 14.60 -3.17 -9.97
CA GLN A 42 13.93 -2.79 -11.21
C GLN A 42 12.60 -3.52 -11.43
N ARG A 43 12.55 -4.83 -11.15
CA ARG A 43 11.32 -5.63 -11.25
C ARG A 43 10.18 -5.08 -10.39
N TYR A 44 10.48 -4.73 -9.14
CA TYR A 44 9.48 -4.15 -8.23
C TYR A 44 9.07 -2.74 -8.64
N LEU A 45 9.99 -1.93 -9.15
CA LEU A 45 9.65 -0.63 -9.70
C LEU A 45 8.67 -0.77 -10.88
N HIS A 46 8.90 -1.70 -11.81
CA HIS A 46 8.00 -1.94 -12.95
C HIS A 46 6.60 -2.43 -12.53
N ALA A 47 6.52 -3.24 -11.49
CA ALA A 47 5.24 -3.73 -10.96
C ALA A 47 4.45 -2.65 -10.20
N LEU A 48 5.13 -1.63 -9.65
CA LEU A 48 4.54 -0.70 -8.69
C LEU A 48 3.39 0.15 -9.27
N PRO A 49 3.48 0.80 -10.44
CA PRO A 49 2.38 1.62 -10.96
C PRO A 49 1.09 0.82 -11.14
N THR A 50 1.19 -0.42 -11.65
CA THR A 50 0.04 -1.32 -11.82
C THR A 50 -0.63 -1.60 -10.47
N CYS A 51 0.16 -1.99 -9.46
CA CYS A 51 -0.35 -2.29 -8.12
C CYS A 51 -1.00 -1.06 -7.47
N LEU A 52 -0.35 0.10 -7.57
CA LEU A 52 -0.87 1.34 -7.00
C LEU A 52 -2.13 1.80 -7.71
N THR A 53 -2.23 1.66 -9.03
CA THR A 53 -3.46 1.96 -9.77
C THR A 53 -4.62 1.09 -9.33
N LEU A 54 -4.42 -0.24 -9.24
CA LEU A 54 -5.46 -1.16 -8.77
C LEU A 54 -5.93 -0.81 -7.35
N LEU A 55 -4.97 -0.56 -6.44
CA LEU A 55 -5.27 -0.12 -5.09
C LEU A 55 -6.09 1.18 -5.08
N SER A 56 -5.69 2.14 -5.92
CA SER A 56 -6.36 3.42 -6.07
C SER A 56 -7.79 3.30 -6.60
N LEU A 57 -8.03 2.41 -7.57
CA LEU A 57 -9.37 2.17 -8.14
C LEU A 57 -10.28 1.46 -7.13
N MET A 58 -9.75 0.50 -6.37
CA MET A 58 -10.48 -0.14 -5.28
C MET A 58 -10.84 0.85 -4.17
N ALA A 59 -9.90 1.71 -3.78
CA ALA A 59 -10.15 2.76 -2.77
C ALA A 59 -11.16 3.81 -3.24
N GLN A 60 -11.38 3.95 -4.55
CA GLN A 60 -12.40 4.84 -5.13
C GLN A 60 -13.73 4.12 -5.39
N SER A 61 -13.77 2.79 -5.31
CA SER A 61 -14.97 2.00 -5.51
C SER A 61 -15.87 2.09 -4.27
N PRO A 62 -17.08 2.69 -4.38
CA PRO A 62 -17.95 2.85 -3.21
C PRO A 62 -18.29 1.51 -2.57
N ARG A 63 -18.59 0.49 -3.38
CA ARG A 63 -18.88 -0.87 -2.92
C ARG A 63 -17.73 -1.47 -2.09
N THR A 64 -16.48 -1.24 -2.50
CA THR A 64 -15.32 -1.79 -1.80
C THR A 64 -15.10 -1.07 -0.47
N VAL A 65 -15.17 0.25 -0.49
CA VAL A 65 -14.96 1.10 0.70
C VAL A 65 -16.10 0.95 1.71
N ASP A 66 -17.34 0.85 1.26
CA ASP A 66 -18.50 0.63 2.14
C ASP A 66 -18.45 -0.76 2.76
N ALA A 67 -18.11 -1.80 2.00
CA ALA A 67 -17.91 -3.14 2.56
C ALA A 67 -16.77 -3.16 3.59
N PHE A 68 -15.67 -2.45 3.32
CA PHE A 68 -14.57 -2.31 4.27
C PHE A 68 -15.03 -1.57 5.54
N ARG A 69 -15.71 -0.43 5.37
CA ARG A 69 -16.24 0.38 6.46
C ARG A 69 -17.24 -0.40 7.31
N GLU A 70 -18.20 -1.10 6.71
CA GLU A 70 -19.18 -1.90 7.44
C GLU A 70 -18.53 -2.97 8.30
N ARG A 71 -17.49 -3.65 7.80
CA ARG A 71 -16.76 -4.65 8.58
C ARG A 71 -15.99 -4.01 9.73
N VAL A 72 -15.38 -2.86 9.48
CA VAL A 72 -14.71 -2.07 10.52
C VAL A 72 -15.69 -1.61 11.61
N GLU A 73 -16.85 -1.07 11.22
CA GLU A 73 -17.91 -0.64 12.13
C GLU A 73 -18.59 -1.81 12.88
N ARG A 74 -18.54 -3.03 12.33
CA ARG A 74 -18.97 -4.25 13.05
C ARG A 74 -17.93 -4.75 14.04
N ALA A 75 -16.65 -4.67 13.68
CA ALA A 75 -15.55 -5.12 14.52
C ALA A 75 -15.30 -4.20 15.73
N GLY A 76 -15.59 -2.91 15.63
CA GLY A 76 -15.35 -1.93 16.70
C GLY A 76 -16.48 -0.92 16.87
N ARG A 77 -16.44 -0.13 17.96
CA ARG A 77 -17.41 0.96 18.21
C ARG A 77 -17.09 2.25 17.45
N THR A 78 -16.21 2.18 16.46
CA THR A 78 -15.71 3.35 15.72
C THR A 78 -16.56 3.58 14.48
N ARG A 79 -17.17 4.77 14.36
CA ARG A 79 -17.82 5.21 13.11
C ARG A 79 -16.81 5.93 12.23
N ILE A 80 -16.76 5.57 10.96
CA ILE A 80 -15.74 6.08 10.03
C ILE A 80 -16.41 6.71 8.83
N ARG A 81 -15.96 7.90 8.43
CA ARG A 81 -16.46 8.54 7.22
C ARG A 81 -15.94 7.77 6.00
N HIS A 82 -16.73 7.70 4.93
CA HIS A 82 -16.35 6.99 3.70
C HIS A 82 -14.95 7.39 3.18
N GLN A 83 -14.64 8.69 3.17
CA GLN A 83 -13.32 9.19 2.76
C GLN A 83 -12.18 8.75 3.69
N GLU A 84 -12.44 8.50 4.98
CA GLU A 84 -11.45 8.00 5.92
C GLU A 84 -11.26 6.49 5.75
N ALA A 85 -12.33 5.75 5.44
CA ALA A 85 -12.28 4.33 5.12
C ALA A 85 -11.47 4.07 3.83
N ALA A 86 -11.66 4.89 2.78
CA ALA A 86 -10.87 4.81 1.55
C ALA A 86 -9.36 5.04 1.81
N LYS A 87 -9.02 6.03 2.65
CA LYS A 87 -7.61 6.31 3.01
C LYS A 87 -7.00 5.19 3.82
N ALA A 88 -7.76 4.65 4.77
CA ALA A 88 -7.32 3.52 5.56
C ALA A 88 -7.07 2.29 4.69
N PHE A 89 -7.98 2.00 3.77
CA PHE A 89 -7.83 0.96 2.76
C PHE A 89 -6.55 1.11 1.93
N THR A 90 -6.27 2.32 1.44
CA THR A 90 -5.00 2.63 0.74
C THR A 90 -3.79 2.35 1.63
N CYS A 91 -3.82 2.76 2.90
CA CYS A 91 -2.71 2.50 3.81
C CYS A 91 -2.47 1.00 4.06
N PHE A 92 -3.52 0.18 4.12
CA PHE A 92 -3.37 -1.29 4.17
C PHE A 92 -2.71 -1.84 2.93
N GLY A 93 -3.13 -1.40 1.75
CA GLY A 93 -2.52 -1.85 0.51
C GLY A 93 -1.03 -1.54 0.46
N ILE A 94 -0.62 -0.35 0.89
CA ILE A 94 0.80 0.04 0.93
C ILE A 94 1.60 -0.84 1.91
N ALA A 95 1.04 -1.10 3.10
CA ALA A 95 1.71 -1.95 4.08
C ALA A 95 1.78 -3.41 3.66
N TYR A 96 0.78 -3.85 2.92
CA TYR A 96 0.79 -5.16 2.28
C TYR A 96 1.94 -5.28 1.29
N LEU A 97 2.08 -4.30 0.38
CA LEU A 97 3.17 -4.25 -0.59
C LEU A 97 4.54 -4.32 0.11
N TYR A 98 4.71 -3.59 1.21
CA TYR A 98 5.89 -3.72 2.04
C TYR A 98 6.08 -5.17 2.51
N LYS A 99 5.08 -5.74 3.21
CA LYS A 99 5.22 -7.04 3.89
C LYS A 99 5.53 -8.13 2.87
N PHE A 100 4.86 -8.09 1.73
CA PHE A 100 5.14 -8.98 0.61
C PHE A 100 6.57 -8.83 0.12
N THR A 101 6.99 -7.61 -0.20
CA THR A 101 8.35 -7.34 -0.70
C THR A 101 9.40 -7.89 0.26
N VAL A 102 9.26 -7.63 1.56
CA VAL A 102 10.23 -8.11 2.56
C VAL A 102 10.23 -9.63 2.66
N LYS A 103 9.05 -10.27 2.60
CA LYS A 103 8.93 -11.72 2.63
C LYS A 103 9.55 -12.38 1.40
N ASP A 104 9.29 -11.83 0.21
CA ASP A 104 9.74 -12.37 -1.07
C ASP A 104 11.24 -12.16 -1.30
N THR A 105 11.75 -10.97 -0.97
CA THR A 105 13.13 -10.57 -1.30
C THR A 105 14.11 -10.74 -0.15
N GLY A 106 13.63 -10.85 1.10
CA GLY A 106 14.46 -10.79 2.29
C GLY A 106 15.09 -9.42 2.56
N GLN A 107 14.65 -8.35 1.87
CA GLN A 107 15.25 -7.02 1.92
C GLN A 107 14.29 -5.97 2.52
N PRO A 108 14.34 -5.72 3.85
CA PRO A 108 13.49 -4.73 4.52
C PRO A 108 13.61 -3.32 3.95
N GLU A 109 14.81 -2.93 3.54
CA GLU A 109 15.09 -1.59 3.05
C GLU A 109 14.45 -1.31 1.69
N LEU A 110 14.38 -2.31 0.82
CA LEU A 110 13.65 -2.21 -0.45
C LEU A 110 12.16 -1.99 -0.19
N GLY A 111 11.58 -2.77 0.73
CA GLY A 111 10.20 -2.59 1.18
C GLY A 111 9.94 -1.17 1.70
N VAL A 112 10.86 -0.62 2.50
CA VAL A 112 10.75 0.76 3.01
C VAL A 112 10.69 1.76 1.87
N LEU A 113 11.60 1.68 0.89
CA LEU A 113 11.64 2.63 -0.22
C LEU A 113 10.41 2.52 -1.12
N LEU A 114 9.95 1.31 -1.44
CA LEU A 114 8.73 1.09 -2.22
C LEU A 114 7.49 1.60 -1.49
N SER A 115 7.39 1.37 -0.18
CA SER A 115 6.30 1.90 0.63
C SER A 115 6.32 3.43 0.68
N ARG A 116 7.51 4.05 0.73
CA ARG A 116 7.67 5.51 0.68
C ARG A 116 7.19 6.07 -0.65
N ILE A 117 7.66 5.50 -1.77
CA ILE A 117 7.17 5.87 -3.11
C ILE A 117 5.63 5.78 -3.15
N SER A 118 5.09 4.65 -2.68
CA SER A 118 3.64 4.41 -2.66
C SER A 118 2.89 5.47 -1.86
N THR A 119 3.38 5.84 -0.67
CA THR A 119 2.76 6.89 0.16
C THR A 119 2.82 8.26 -0.51
N LEU A 120 3.95 8.63 -1.10
CA LEU A 120 4.14 9.95 -1.74
C LEU A 120 3.30 10.09 -3.02
N VAL A 121 3.06 8.98 -3.72
CA VAL A 121 2.30 8.98 -4.96
C VAL A 121 0.79 8.98 -4.69
N LEU A 122 0.32 8.20 -3.71
CA LEU A 122 -1.11 8.00 -3.45
C LEU A 122 -1.71 8.95 -2.41
N LEU A 123 -0.90 9.57 -1.54
CA LEU A 123 -1.39 10.41 -0.45
C LEU A 123 -0.97 11.87 -0.63
N THR A 124 -1.83 12.77 -0.18
CA THR A 124 -1.58 14.21 -0.16
C THR A 124 -0.67 14.60 1.02
N PRO A 125 0.02 15.74 0.97
CA PRO A 125 0.86 16.21 2.08
C PRO A 125 0.12 16.27 3.43
N ARG A 126 -1.12 16.75 3.42
CA ARG A 126 -1.98 16.80 4.61
C ARG A 126 -2.29 15.41 5.19
N GLU A 127 -2.43 14.40 4.33
CA GLU A 127 -2.64 13.02 4.77
C GLU A 127 -1.37 12.42 5.34
N LEU A 128 -0.22 12.73 4.74
CA LEU A 128 1.10 12.31 5.25
C LEU A 128 1.38 12.91 6.63
N GLU A 129 1.08 14.20 6.85
CA GLU A 129 1.18 14.85 8.16
C GLU A 129 0.32 14.14 9.22
N ARG A 130 -0.90 13.76 8.85
CA ARG A 130 -1.80 13.02 9.76
C ARG A 130 -1.24 11.63 10.07
N ILE A 131 -0.68 10.93 9.09
CA ILE A 131 -0.04 9.62 9.30
C ILE A 131 1.22 9.77 10.16
N ASP A 132 2.04 10.79 9.94
CA ASP A 132 3.23 11.06 10.73
C ASP A 132 2.87 11.40 12.18
N LEU A 133 1.86 12.24 12.41
CA LEU A 133 1.34 12.52 13.75
C LEU A 133 0.88 11.24 14.47
N ILE A 134 0.10 10.40 13.79
CA ILE A 134 -0.34 9.11 14.33
C ILE A 134 0.87 8.23 14.65
N THR A 135 1.79 8.10 13.70
CA THR A 135 3.02 7.30 13.85
C THR A 135 3.82 7.73 15.07
N ARG A 136 4.07 9.03 15.24
CA ARG A 136 4.79 9.59 16.39
C ARG A 136 4.08 9.35 17.70
N THR A 137 2.76 9.53 17.73
CA THR A 137 1.94 9.32 18.93
C THR A 137 2.03 7.88 19.45
N PHE A 138 2.16 6.91 18.55
CA PHE A 138 2.21 5.49 18.88
C PHE A 138 3.62 4.90 18.94
N SER A 139 4.62 5.53 18.32
CA SER A 139 6.03 5.11 18.44
C SER A 139 6.58 5.19 19.87
N HIS A 140 5.91 5.91 20.76
CA HIS A 140 6.27 6.05 22.17
C HIS A 140 5.65 4.97 23.10
N ARG A 141 4.92 3.97 22.58
CA ARG A 141 4.18 2.99 23.41
C ARG A 141 4.72 1.55 23.40
N GLY A 142 5.97 1.30 22.99
CA GLY A 142 6.59 -0.04 23.04
C GLY A 142 7.79 -0.11 24.02
N PRO A 143 7.85 -1.08 24.95
CA PRO A 143 8.96 -1.21 25.92
C PRO A 143 10.33 -1.57 25.30
N ASP A 144 10.37 -2.05 24.05
CA ASP A 144 11.56 -2.70 23.49
C ASP A 144 12.38 -1.83 22.51
N GLY A 145 12.07 -0.54 22.35
CA GLY A 145 12.90 0.42 21.61
C GLY A 145 13.11 0.14 20.10
N ARG A 146 12.52 -0.92 19.54
CA ARG A 146 12.57 -1.23 18.11
C ARG A 146 11.67 -0.26 17.35
N ARG A 147 12.27 0.59 16.51
CA ARG A 147 11.56 1.47 15.57
C ARG A 147 10.94 0.64 14.46
N ASP A 148 9.76 0.09 14.72
CA ASP A 148 9.00 -0.64 13.73
C ASP A 148 8.30 0.36 12.79
N ARG A 149 8.93 0.65 11.65
CA ARG A 149 8.43 1.64 10.66
C ARG A 149 7.15 1.18 9.94
N LEU A 150 6.70 -0.05 10.21
CA LEU A 150 5.42 -0.64 9.75
C LEU A 150 4.31 -0.62 10.78
N ALA A 151 4.65 -0.20 12.00
CA ALA A 151 3.68 0.04 13.04
C ALA A 151 2.50 0.87 12.54
N PRO A 152 2.62 1.93 11.71
CA PRO A 152 1.49 2.82 11.38
C PRO A 152 0.34 2.16 10.63
N ALA A 153 0.62 1.24 9.72
CA ALA A 153 -0.42 0.54 8.97
C ALA A 153 -0.99 -0.66 9.71
N SER A 154 -0.14 -1.35 10.49
CA SER A 154 -0.57 -2.36 11.48
C SER A 154 -1.41 -1.71 12.60
N LEU A 155 -1.14 -0.44 12.94
CA LEU A 155 -1.88 0.38 13.88
C LEU A 155 -3.15 0.98 13.30
N LEU A 156 -3.18 1.32 12.00
CA LEU A 156 -4.44 1.61 11.33
C LEU A 156 -5.35 0.39 11.41
N LEU A 157 -4.81 -0.84 11.30
CA LEU A 157 -5.54 -2.09 11.54
C LEU A 157 -6.08 -2.15 12.98
N TRP A 158 -5.24 -1.85 13.96
CA TRP A 158 -5.56 -1.81 15.39
C TRP A 158 -6.58 -0.72 15.78
N TRP A 159 -6.53 0.45 15.12
CA TRP A 159 -7.41 1.60 15.37
C TRP A 159 -8.80 1.44 14.72
N LEU A 160 -8.84 0.85 13.52
CA LEU A 160 -10.10 0.54 12.82
C LEU A 160 -10.85 -0.60 13.51
N THR A 161 -10.14 -1.66 13.91
CA THR A 161 -10.76 -2.81 14.61
C THR A 161 -11.00 -2.57 16.10
N GLY A 162 -10.58 -1.41 16.63
CA GLY A 162 -10.78 -1.03 18.03
C GLY A 162 -10.28 -2.10 18.99
N GLY A 163 -8.99 -2.44 18.89
CA GLY A 163 -8.32 -3.57 19.56
C GLY A 163 -8.61 -3.73 21.05
N GLU A 164 -9.76 -4.32 21.37
CA GLU A 164 -10.18 -4.68 22.73
C GLU A 164 -10.41 -6.19 22.89
N SER A 165 -10.38 -7.01 21.82
CA SER A 165 -10.36 -8.49 21.98
C SER A 165 -9.84 -9.26 20.75
N PRO A 166 -9.21 -10.44 20.96
CA PRO A 166 -8.76 -11.35 19.88
C PRO A 166 -9.84 -11.80 18.90
N ALA A 167 -11.10 -11.90 19.35
CA ALA A 167 -12.23 -12.28 18.50
C ALA A 167 -12.51 -11.22 17.41
N ARG A 168 -12.40 -9.94 17.75
CA ARG A 168 -12.63 -8.81 16.82
C ARG A 168 -11.52 -8.68 15.77
N ALA A 169 -10.29 -9.03 16.13
CA ALA A 169 -9.17 -9.08 15.19
C ALA A 169 -9.36 -10.19 14.14
N PHE A 170 -9.93 -11.34 14.53
CA PHE A 170 -10.16 -12.50 13.65
C PHE A 170 -11.25 -12.25 12.58
N GLU A 171 -12.28 -11.47 12.91
CA GLU A 171 -13.35 -11.10 11.96
C GLU A 171 -12.85 -10.11 10.89
N ALA A 172 -11.99 -9.17 11.28
CA ALA A 172 -11.33 -8.27 10.34
C ALA A 172 -10.28 -9.02 9.49
N ASP A 173 -9.58 -9.99 10.08
CA ASP A 173 -8.59 -10.83 9.39
C ASP A 173 -9.18 -11.56 8.19
N THR A 174 -10.43 -12.07 8.27
CA THR A 174 -11.08 -12.75 7.13
C THR A 174 -11.30 -11.83 5.92
N PHE A 175 -11.63 -10.54 6.13
CA PHE A 175 -11.68 -9.56 5.03
C PHE A 175 -10.29 -9.24 4.49
N LEU A 176 -9.35 -9.06 5.41
CA LEU A 176 -7.97 -8.74 5.08
C LEU A 176 -7.29 -9.88 4.34
N GLN A 177 -7.65 -11.14 4.59
CA GLN A 177 -7.22 -12.31 3.84
C GLN A 177 -7.70 -12.26 2.39
N LEU A 178 -8.99 -11.96 2.14
CA LEU A 178 -9.50 -11.81 0.77
C LEU A 178 -8.85 -10.63 0.03
N PHE A 179 -8.61 -9.53 0.74
CA PHE A 179 -7.90 -8.38 0.20
C PHE A 179 -6.41 -8.67 -0.05
N GLN A 180 -5.78 -9.40 0.86
CA GLN A 180 -4.42 -9.90 0.76
C GLN A 180 -4.27 -10.84 -0.42
N ASP A 181 -5.22 -11.75 -0.66
CA ASP A 181 -5.23 -12.63 -1.81
C ASP A 181 -5.35 -11.86 -3.12
N TYR A 182 -6.19 -10.83 -3.15
CA TYR A 182 -6.29 -9.95 -4.31
C TYR A 182 -4.98 -9.19 -4.57
N LEU A 183 -4.40 -8.58 -3.53
CA LEU A 183 -3.14 -7.85 -3.67
C LEU A 183 -1.98 -8.77 -4.01
N ASN A 184 -1.95 -9.99 -3.47
CA ASN A 184 -1.01 -11.03 -3.84
C ASN A 184 -1.08 -11.34 -5.32
N ARG A 185 -2.26 -11.75 -5.80
CA ARG A 185 -2.45 -12.07 -7.21
C ARG A 185 -2.09 -10.88 -8.08
N SER A 186 -2.52 -9.67 -7.68
CA SER A 186 -2.22 -8.45 -8.42
C SER A 186 -0.73 -8.18 -8.52
N LEU A 187 0.01 -8.35 -7.42
CA LEU A 187 1.46 -8.14 -7.38
C LEU A 187 2.22 -9.26 -8.09
N GLU A 188 1.81 -10.51 -7.92
CA GLU A 188 2.36 -11.67 -8.65
C GLU A 188 2.17 -11.50 -10.16
N HIS A 189 0.96 -11.14 -10.61
CA HIS A 189 0.69 -10.85 -12.01
C HIS A 189 1.48 -9.64 -12.51
N ALA A 190 1.61 -8.57 -11.71
CA ALA A 190 2.41 -7.41 -12.09
C ALA A 190 3.91 -7.74 -12.18
N LEU A 191 4.42 -8.60 -11.30
CA LEU A 191 5.80 -9.10 -11.32
C LEU A 191 6.06 -10.10 -12.46
N ALA A 192 5.04 -10.84 -12.89
CA ALA A 192 5.14 -11.80 -14.00
C ALA A 192 4.96 -11.13 -15.38
N HIS A 193 4.10 -10.11 -15.49
CA HIS A 193 3.73 -9.42 -16.72
C HIS A 193 4.17 -7.95 -16.71
N GLN A 194 5.39 -7.71 -16.21
CA GLN A 194 5.95 -6.37 -15.97
C GLN A 194 5.75 -5.46 -17.19
N ILE A 195 5.26 -4.24 -16.93
CA ILE A 195 5.29 -3.16 -17.92
C ILE A 195 6.58 -2.40 -17.67
N TRP A 196 7.49 -2.49 -18.63
CA TRP A 196 8.81 -1.87 -18.55
C TRP A 196 8.67 -0.35 -18.52
N MET A 197 9.15 0.25 -17.43
CA MET A 197 9.26 1.70 -17.28
C MET A 197 10.64 2.14 -17.79
N GLU A 198 10.68 3.16 -18.64
CA GLU A 198 11.94 3.75 -19.09
C GLU A 198 12.37 4.85 -18.11
N PHE A 199 13.43 4.58 -17.34
CA PHE A 199 14.05 5.59 -16.48
C PHE A 199 15.07 6.40 -17.31
N PRO A 200 14.99 7.75 -17.34
CA PRO A 200 15.77 8.56 -18.27
C PRO A 200 17.21 8.87 -17.83
N TRP A 201 17.84 7.98 -17.04
CA TRP A 201 19.23 8.13 -16.58
C TRP A 201 19.91 6.79 -16.37
#